data_AF-A0A2T2SVA1-F1
#
_entry.id   AF-A0A2T2SVA1-F1
#
_cell.length_a   1.000
_cell.length_b   1.000
_cell.length_c   1.000
_cell.angle_alpha   90.00
_cell.angle_beta   90.00
_cell.angle_gamma   90.00
#
_symmetry.space_group_name_H-M   'P 1'
#
loop_
_entity.id
_entity.type
_entity.pdbx_description
1 polymer ?
#
loop_
_entity_poly.entity_id
_entity_poly.type
_entity_poly.pdbx_seq_one_letter_code
_entity_poly.pdbx_strand_id
1 'polypeptide(L)'
;MLWTEAACELARHQDEDTRPQIEALFEHDLLDPMVFGDQDTYRQIVTGRGPSWAEFEPASFDVVDYYERWYEQHQRQKEREAEPAQESVDERERRAEQGQKSTKGGHYEGGTFVKDAPDVGRNDPCPCGSGVKYKYCCG
;
A
#
# COMPACT_ATOMS: atom_id res chain seq x y z
N MET A 1 16.64 -16.59 -36.10
CA MET A 1 15.46 -15.68 -36.15
C MET A 1 15.00 -15.23 -34.76
N LEU A 2 14.85 -16.11 -33.75
CA LEU A 2 14.41 -15.71 -32.40
C LEU A 2 15.20 -14.53 -31.79
N TRP A 3 16.53 -14.56 -31.92
CA TRP A 3 17.41 -13.51 -31.40
C TRP A 3 17.26 -12.17 -32.14
N THR A 4 17.06 -12.22 -33.46
CA THR A 4 16.79 -11.02 -34.28
C THR A 4 15.50 -10.34 -33.82
N GLU A 5 14.44 -11.11 -33.58
CA GLU A 5 13.16 -10.59 -33.11
C GLU A 5 13.26 -9.98 -31.71
N ALA A 6 13.97 -10.65 -30.79
CA ALA A 6 14.23 -10.11 -29.47
C ALA A 6 15.03 -8.79 -29.52
N ALA A 7 16.08 -8.74 -30.36
CA ALA A 7 16.85 -7.51 -30.57
C ALA A 7 15.98 -6.40 -31.19
N CYS A 8 15.01 -6.73 -32.05
CA CYS A 8 14.09 -5.74 -32.62
C CYS A 8 13.24 -5.13 -31.52
N GLU A 9 12.59 -5.94 -30.69
CA GLU A 9 11.74 -5.39 -29.65
C GLU A 9 12.55 -4.54 -28.65
N LEU A 10 13.73 -5.00 -28.23
CA LEU A 10 14.60 -4.22 -27.34
C LEU A 10 15.04 -2.89 -27.97
N ALA A 11 15.37 -2.88 -29.26
CA ALA A 11 15.69 -1.65 -29.99
C ALA A 11 14.49 -0.70 -30.12
N ARG A 12 13.27 -1.23 -30.35
CA ARG A 12 12.01 -0.45 -30.41
C ARG A 12 11.70 0.21 -29.07
N HIS A 13 12.09 -0.43 -27.98
CA HIS A 13 11.95 0.06 -26.61
C HIS A 13 13.12 0.94 -26.14
N GLN A 14 14.12 1.20 -27.00
CA GLN A 14 15.32 1.97 -26.64
C GLN A 14 16.02 1.42 -25.39
N ASP A 15 16.03 0.08 -25.25
CA ASP A 15 16.61 -0.59 -24.10
C ASP A 15 18.14 -0.56 -24.16
N GLU A 16 18.73 0.47 -23.54
CA GLU A 16 20.18 0.61 -23.46
C GLU A 16 20.84 -0.37 -22.48
N ASP A 17 20.07 -0.88 -21.50
CA ASP A 17 20.56 -1.75 -20.44
C ASP A 17 20.97 -3.14 -20.96
N THR A 18 20.23 -3.71 -21.91
CA THR A 18 20.57 -5.01 -22.53
C THR A 18 21.46 -4.89 -23.77
N ARG A 19 21.92 -3.68 -24.12
CA ARG A 19 22.80 -3.45 -25.28
C ARG A 19 24.02 -4.39 -25.29
N PRO A 20 24.79 -4.58 -24.20
CA PRO A 20 25.96 -5.47 -24.22
C PRO A 20 25.64 -6.91 -24.63
N GLN A 21 24.46 -7.42 -24.26
CA GLN A 21 23.99 -8.76 -24.59
C GLN A 21 23.66 -8.85 -26.08
N ILE A 22 23.05 -7.82 -26.66
CA ILE A 22 22.77 -7.79 -28.10
C ILE A 22 24.06 -7.62 -28.91
N GLU A 23 25.02 -6.84 -28.43
CA GLU A 23 26.34 -6.73 -29.03
C GLU A 23 27.07 -8.09 -29.08
N ALA A 24 26.98 -8.91 -28.04
CA ALA A 24 27.50 -10.28 -28.06
C ALA A 24 26.81 -11.17 -29.12
N LEU A 25 25.53 -10.94 -29.42
CA LEU A 25 24.83 -11.68 -30.49
C LEU A 25 25.35 -11.30 -31.89
N PHE A 26 25.78 -10.04 -32.10
CA PHE A 26 26.49 -9.64 -33.31
C PHE A 26 27.84 -10.35 -33.45
N GLU A 27 28.62 -10.44 -32.37
CA GLU A 27 29.92 -11.12 -32.36
C GLU A 27 29.84 -12.62 -32.71
N HIS A 28 28.68 -13.23 -32.48
CA HIS A 28 28.41 -14.64 -32.75
C HIS A 28 27.62 -14.89 -34.05
N ASP A 29 27.40 -13.86 -34.87
CA ASP A 29 26.59 -13.94 -36.11
C ASP A 29 25.18 -14.53 -35.88
N LEU A 30 24.58 -14.23 -34.72
CA LEU A 30 23.26 -14.76 -34.34
C LEU A 30 22.09 -13.86 -34.75
N LEU A 31 22.38 -12.68 -35.28
CA LEU A 31 21.39 -11.71 -35.76
C LEU A 31 21.37 -11.69 -37.29
N ASP A 32 20.19 -11.43 -37.85
CA ASP A 32 20.04 -11.29 -39.30
C ASP A 32 20.59 -9.92 -39.75
N PRO A 33 21.66 -9.87 -40.57
CA PRO A 33 22.25 -8.62 -41.01
C PRO A 33 21.32 -7.82 -41.93
N MET A 34 20.26 -8.41 -42.51
CA MET A 34 19.29 -7.64 -43.29
C MET A 34 18.39 -6.76 -42.42
N VAL A 35 18.28 -7.04 -41.12
CA VAL A 35 17.41 -6.30 -40.20
C VAL A 35 18.13 -5.12 -39.56
N PHE A 36 19.36 -5.36 -39.08
CA PHE A 36 20.13 -4.34 -38.37
C PHE A 36 21.32 -3.80 -39.16
N GLY A 37 21.76 -4.45 -40.24
CA GLY A 37 23.05 -4.16 -40.83
C GLY A 37 24.17 -4.62 -39.91
N ASP A 38 24.77 -3.67 -39.20
CA ASP A 38 25.89 -3.90 -38.29
C ASP A 38 25.61 -3.45 -36.84
N GLN A 39 26.54 -3.78 -35.95
CA GLN A 39 26.48 -3.42 -34.54
C GLN A 39 26.40 -1.91 -34.30
N ASP A 40 27.04 -1.09 -35.15
CA ASP A 40 27.00 0.36 -35.02
C ASP A 40 25.62 0.92 -35.36
N THR A 41 24.98 0.36 -36.37
CA THR A 41 23.61 0.66 -36.75
C THR A 41 22.65 0.33 -35.60
N TYR A 42 22.82 -0.81 -34.93
CA TYR A 42 22.03 -1.14 -33.74
C TYR A 42 22.21 -0.10 -32.61
N ARG A 43 23.45 0.34 -32.35
CA ARG A 43 23.73 1.40 -31.37
C ARG A 43 23.04 2.72 -31.72
N GLN A 44 22.95 3.04 -33.00
CA GLN A 44 22.24 4.22 -33.47
C GLN A 44 20.73 4.07 -33.26
N ILE A 45 20.15 2.92 -33.59
CA ILE A 45 18.71 2.64 -33.43
C ILE A 45 18.30 2.73 -31.96
N VAL A 46 19.01 2.05 -31.05
CA VAL A 46 18.65 2.03 -29.62
C VAL A 46 18.74 3.41 -28.96
N THR A 47 19.54 4.32 -29.53
CA THR A 47 19.66 5.72 -29.06
C THR A 47 18.74 6.70 -29.81
N GLY A 48 17.81 6.21 -30.62
CA GLY A 48 16.84 7.02 -31.37
C GLY A 48 17.43 7.78 -32.57
N ARG A 49 18.61 7.38 -33.04
CA ARG A 49 19.34 8.01 -34.16
C ARG A 49 19.56 7.05 -35.33
N GLY A 50 18.67 6.08 -35.51
CA GLY A 50 18.77 5.07 -36.56
C GLY A 50 18.77 5.67 -37.98
N PRO A 51 19.31 4.93 -38.97
CA PRO A 51 19.30 5.36 -40.35
C PRO A 51 17.87 5.45 -40.90
N SER A 52 17.65 6.28 -41.91
CA SER A 52 16.30 6.55 -42.45
C SER A 52 15.58 5.34 -43.05
N TRP A 53 16.28 4.25 -43.37
CA TRP A 53 15.68 2.99 -43.81
C TRP A 53 15.28 2.10 -42.64
N ALA A 54 15.91 2.29 -41.48
CA ALA A 54 15.55 1.65 -40.23
C ALA A 54 14.54 2.55 -39.51
N GLU A 55 13.41 2.82 -40.16
CA GLU A 55 12.21 3.43 -39.56
C GLU A 55 11.69 2.50 -38.46
N PHE A 56 12.47 2.38 -37.40
CA PHE A 56 12.15 1.69 -36.17
C PHE A 56 11.17 2.60 -35.45
N GLU A 57 9.90 2.47 -35.82
CA GLU A 57 8.81 3.08 -35.08
C GLU A 57 8.96 2.66 -33.61
N PRO A 58 9.12 3.60 -32.66
CA PRO A 58 9.21 3.25 -31.25
C PRO A 58 8.03 2.35 -30.87
N ALA A 59 8.24 1.46 -29.91
CA ALA A 59 7.13 0.69 -29.36
C ALA A 59 6.06 1.67 -28.87
N SER A 60 4.85 1.55 -29.40
CA SER A 60 3.73 2.44 -29.02
C SER A 60 3.23 2.19 -27.60
N PHE A 61 3.66 1.08 -26.99
CA PHE A 61 3.28 0.67 -25.65
C PHE A 61 4.52 0.38 -24.83
N ASP A 62 4.76 1.18 -23.79
CA ASP A 62 5.80 0.95 -22.81
C ASP A 62 5.22 0.20 -21.60
N VAL A 63 5.60 -1.07 -21.47
CA VAL A 63 5.13 -1.96 -20.38
C VAL A 63 5.64 -1.47 -19.03
N VAL A 64 6.88 -0.97 -18.96
CA VAL A 64 7.51 -0.54 -17.70
C VAL A 64 6.81 0.71 -17.19
N ASP A 65 6.68 1.73 -18.04
CA ASP A 65 5.95 2.97 -17.72
C ASP A 65 4.50 2.66 -17.31
N TYR A 66 3.81 1.74 -18.00
CA TYR A 66 2.47 1.30 -17.61
C TYR A 66 2.43 0.74 -16.19
N TYR A 67 3.34 -0.19 -15.85
CA TYR A 67 3.36 -0.82 -14.53
C TYR A 67 3.79 0.13 -13.42
N GLU A 68 4.74 1.02 -13.68
CA GLU A 68 5.16 2.05 -12.72
C GLU A 68 4.00 2.99 -12.38
N ARG A 69 3.30 3.51 -13.40
CA ARG A 69 2.11 4.35 -13.19
C ARG A 69 1.02 3.62 -12.43
N TRP A 70 0.77 2.36 -12.78
CA TRP A 70 -0.19 1.52 -12.06
C TRP A 70 0.23 1.36 -10.60
N TYR A 71 1.49 1.01 -10.33
CA TYR A 71 2.02 0.79 -8.99
C TYR A 71 1.89 2.04 -8.12
N GLU A 72 2.31 3.19 -8.62
CA GLU A 72 2.20 4.45 -7.89
C GLU A 72 0.75 4.83 -7.56
N GLN A 73 -0.18 4.64 -8.52
CA GLN A 73 -1.60 4.89 -8.29
C GLN A 73 -2.14 3.99 -7.17
N HIS A 74 -1.74 2.72 -7.15
CA HIS A 74 -2.17 1.78 -6.11
C HIS A 74 -1.57 2.10 -4.75
N GLN A 75 -0.32 2.59 -4.69
CA GLN A 75 0.27 3.07 -3.43
C GLN A 75 -0.48 4.29 -2.89
N ARG A 76 -0.76 5.28 -3.74
CA ARG A 76 -1.54 6.47 -3.36
C ARG A 76 -2.94 6.12 -2.86
N GLN A 77 -3.59 5.11 -3.46
CA GLN A 77 -4.89 4.63 -2.99
C GLN A 77 -4.78 3.99 -1.60
N LYS A 78 -3.80 3.10 -1.39
CA LYS A 78 -3.55 2.47 -0.09
C LYS A 78 -3.26 3.50 1.00
N GLU A 79 -2.46 4.52 0.71
CA GLU A 79 -2.18 5.61 1.66
C GLU A 79 -3.45 6.39 2.03
N ARG A 80 -4.26 6.77 1.03
CA ARG A 80 -5.55 7.47 1.24
C ARG A 80 -6.58 6.63 1.99
N GLU A 81 -6.56 5.32 1.83
CA GLU A 81 -7.43 4.40 2.56
C GLU A 81 -6.91 4.10 3.98
N ALA A 82 -5.58 4.10 4.15
CA ALA A 82 -4.95 3.93 5.45
C ALA A 82 -5.12 5.16 6.35
N GLU A 83 -5.13 6.38 5.80
CA GLU A 83 -5.28 7.62 6.56
C GLU A 83 -6.55 7.66 7.45
N PRO A 84 -7.78 7.42 6.95
CA PRO A 84 -8.98 7.37 7.80
C PRO A 84 -8.99 6.14 8.73
N ALA A 85 -8.34 5.04 8.35
CA ALA A 85 -8.21 3.87 9.22
C ALA A 85 -7.28 4.18 10.42
N GLN A 86 -6.16 4.87 10.19
CA GLN A 86 -5.23 5.33 11.22
C GLN A 86 -5.89 6.34 12.16
N GLU A 87 -6.59 7.34 11.62
CA GLU A 87 -7.33 8.33 12.43
C GLU A 87 -8.37 7.64 13.35
N SER A 88 -9.07 6.63 12.83
CA SER A 88 -10.06 5.86 13.62
C SER A 88 -9.43 5.01 14.73
N VAL A 89 -8.23 4.47 14.51
CA VAL A 89 -7.47 3.71 15.50
C VAL A 89 -6.95 4.66 16.58
N ASP A 90 -6.36 5.78 16.20
CA ASP A 90 -5.87 6.82 17.11
C ASP A 90 -7.02 7.40 17.97
N GLU A 91 -8.19 7.67 17.39
CA GLU A 91 -9.35 8.13 18.13
C GLU A 91 -9.85 7.05 19.12
N ARG A 92 -9.85 5.78 18.71
CA ARG A 92 -10.24 4.66 19.57
C ARG A 92 -9.26 4.48 20.73
N GLU A 93 -7.96 4.63 20.51
CA GLU A 93 -6.93 4.60 21.55
C GLU A 93 -7.09 5.78 22.52
N ARG A 94 -7.24 7.02 22.02
CA ARG A 94 -7.51 8.20 22.86
C ARG A 94 -8.77 8.03 23.71
N ARG A 95 -9.83 7.43 23.17
CA ARG A 95 -11.07 7.14 23.90
C ARG A 95 -10.87 6.04 24.95
N ALA A 96 -10.03 5.03 24.69
CA ALA A 96 -9.69 4.00 25.66
C ALA A 96 -8.85 4.56 26.82
N GLU A 97 -7.89 5.44 26.54
CA GLU A 97 -7.09 6.13 27.56
C GLU A 97 -7.95 7.05 28.44
N GLN A 98 -8.90 7.79 27.85
CA GLN A 98 -9.84 8.62 28.61
C GLN A 98 -10.85 7.77 29.42
N GLY A 99 -11.22 6.60 28.93
CA GLY A 99 -12.15 5.66 29.58
C GLY A 99 -11.58 5.00 30.85
N GLN A 100 -10.27 4.92 31.01
CA GLN A 100 -9.62 4.33 32.20
C GLN A 100 -9.67 5.21 33.46
N LYS A 101 -10.19 6.45 33.39
CA LYS A 101 -10.41 7.31 34.56
C LYS A 101 -11.78 7.16 35.24
N SER A 102 -12.63 6.20 34.84
CA SER A 102 -13.90 5.94 35.50
C SER A 102 -13.98 4.52 36.07
N THR A 103 -13.33 4.29 37.22
CA THR A 103 -13.61 3.14 38.07
C THR A 103 -14.98 3.31 38.75
N LYS A 104 -16.04 2.71 38.19
CA LYS A 104 -17.26 2.40 38.95
C LYS A 104 -17.50 0.89 38.88
N GLY A 105 -17.29 0.25 40.04
CA GLY A 105 -17.26 -1.20 40.23
C GLY A 105 -18.57 -1.93 39.95
N GLY A 106 -18.41 -3.19 39.56
CA GLY A 106 -19.44 -4.14 39.18
C GLY A 106 -18.91 -5.09 38.10
N HIS A 107 -19.30 -6.37 38.18
CA HIS A 107 -18.91 -7.41 37.24
C HIS A 107 -20.13 -8.29 36.86
N TYR A 108 -20.02 -9.06 35.78
CA TYR A 108 -21.10 -9.93 35.31
C TYR A 108 -20.76 -11.39 35.66
N GLU A 109 -21.61 -12.06 36.41
CA GLU A 109 -21.48 -13.49 36.71
C GLU A 109 -22.72 -14.23 36.18
N GLY A 110 -22.54 -15.29 35.39
CA GLY A 110 -23.66 -16.14 34.93
C GLY A 110 -24.75 -15.43 34.11
N GLY A 111 -24.47 -14.26 33.54
CA GLY A 111 -25.44 -13.45 32.78
C GLY A 111 -26.22 -12.43 33.60
N THR A 112 -25.91 -12.25 34.89
CA THR A 112 -26.49 -11.19 35.74
C THR A 112 -25.42 -10.18 36.14
N PHE A 113 -25.81 -8.90 36.24
CA PHE A 113 -24.92 -7.83 36.71
C PHE A 113 -24.88 -7.82 38.24
N VAL A 114 -23.71 -8.05 38.82
CA VAL A 114 -23.46 -8.04 40.26
C VAL A 114 -22.75 -6.75 40.62
N LYS A 115 -23.35 -5.97 41.53
CA LYS A 115 -22.71 -4.77 42.10
C LYS A 115 -21.67 -5.20 43.12
N ASP A 116 -20.49 -4.58 43.09
CA ASP A 116 -19.43 -4.85 44.09
C ASP A 116 -19.79 -4.33 45.50
N ALA A 117 -20.76 -3.41 45.60
CA ALA A 117 -21.25 -2.86 46.86
C ALA A 117 -22.65 -3.41 47.21
N PRO A 118 -22.92 -3.71 48.49
CA PRO A 118 -24.23 -4.18 48.95
C PRO A 118 -25.32 -3.12 48.71
N ASP A 119 -26.54 -3.56 48.44
CA ASP A 119 -27.69 -2.66 48.34
C ASP A 119 -27.95 -1.98 49.68
N VAL A 120 -28.19 -0.66 49.65
CA VAL A 120 -28.45 0.15 50.85
C VAL A 120 -29.86 -0.14 51.36
N GLY A 121 -29.98 -0.57 52.62
CA GLY A 121 -31.26 -0.81 53.25
C GLY A 121 -32.05 0.49 53.48
N ARG A 122 -33.38 0.42 53.35
CA ARG A 122 -34.27 1.58 53.47
C ARG A 122 -34.13 2.35 54.79
N ASN A 123 -33.72 1.69 55.87
CA ASN A 123 -33.51 2.29 57.19
C ASN A 123 -32.03 2.59 57.53
N ASP A 124 -31.08 2.26 56.66
CA ASP A 124 -29.64 2.46 56.87
C ASP A 124 -29.26 3.94 56.70
N PRO A 125 -28.10 4.38 57.22
CA PRO A 125 -27.59 5.74 56.98
C PRO A 125 -27.47 6.04 55.48
N CYS A 126 -27.88 7.24 55.06
CA CYS A 126 -27.76 7.64 53.67
C CYS A 126 -26.27 7.68 53.24
N PRO A 127 -25.90 7.01 52.13
CA PRO A 127 -24.53 7.02 51.61
C PRO A 127 -24.10 8.42 51.10
N CYS A 128 -25.04 9.35 50.99
CA CYS A 128 -24.79 10.76 50.66
C CYS A 128 -24.15 11.57 51.81
N GLY A 129 -23.99 10.96 53.00
CA GLY A 129 -23.33 11.61 54.15
C GLY A 129 -24.23 12.54 54.97
N SER A 130 -25.54 12.56 54.72
CA SER A 130 -26.51 13.41 55.46
C SER A 130 -26.77 12.99 56.91
N GLY A 131 -26.34 11.78 57.30
CA GLY A 131 -26.54 11.23 58.65
C GLY A 131 -27.97 10.76 58.95
N VAL A 132 -28.93 10.96 58.04
CA VAL A 132 -30.31 10.48 58.18
C VAL A 132 -30.52 9.14 57.46
N LYS A 133 -31.61 8.43 57.79
CA LYS A 133 -31.94 7.15 57.14
C LYS A 133 -32.21 7.33 55.65
N TYR A 134 -31.84 6.35 54.83
CA TYR A 134 -31.93 6.38 53.36
C TYR A 134 -33.32 6.80 52.85
N LYS A 135 -34.39 6.22 53.40
CA LYS A 135 -35.79 6.56 53.06
C LYS A 135 -36.23 8.01 53.32
N TYR A 136 -35.44 8.78 54.03
CA TYR A 136 -35.71 10.18 54.33
C TYR A 136 -34.73 11.10 53.60
N CYS A 137 -33.96 10.58 52.64
CA CYS A 137 -32.96 11.37 51.92
C CYS A 137 -32.91 11.05 50.42
N CYS A 138 -32.34 9.90 50.03
CA CYS A 138 -32.16 9.54 48.62
C CYS A 138 -33.09 8.40 48.15
N GLY A 139 -33.82 7.78 49.09
CA GLY A 139 -34.72 6.65 48.83
C GLY A 139 -36.19 6.98 48.86
#